data_AF-A0A926D7H1-F1
#
_entry.id   AF-A0A926D7H1-F1
#
_cell.length_a   1.000
_cell.length_b   1.000
_cell.length_c   1.000
_cell.angle_alpha   90.00
_cell.angle_beta   90.00
_cell.angle_gamma   90.00
#
_symmetry.space_group_name_H-M   'P 1'
#
loop_
_entity.id
_entity.type
_entity.pdbx_description
1 polymer ?
#
loop_
_entity_poly.entity_id
_entity_poly.type
_entity_poly.pdbx_seq_one_letter_code
_entity_poly.pdbx_strand_id
1 'polypeptide(L)'
;MYTHRWVIDAQGYYRFPVLVEIDGSGREAIQYYTLQTGESLVGVRVSSEAVRPKWDGNGWIEGATAEEIEECRAHHPVPGPTLADRVADIEDALTEMMFGSKESGSFPKSEGPGGSEESGRFPKPEGGAA
;
A
#
# COMPACT_ATOMS: atom_id res chain seq x y z
N MET A 1 34.90 -11.21 -12.49
CA MET A 1 33.71 -10.91 -11.65
C MET A 1 32.48 -11.30 -12.44
N TYR A 2 31.48 -11.92 -11.83
CA TYR A 2 30.23 -12.25 -12.53
C TYR A 2 29.13 -11.25 -12.19
N THR A 3 28.35 -10.86 -13.19
CA THR A 3 27.16 -10.02 -13.02
C THR A 3 26.04 -10.48 -13.94
N HIS A 4 24.80 -10.11 -13.62
CA HIS A 4 23.67 -10.33 -14.50
C HIS A 4 23.46 -9.11 -15.40
N ARG A 5 23.19 -9.36 -16.68
CA ARG A 5 22.71 -8.37 -17.65
C ARG A 5 21.36 -8.82 -18.19
N TRP A 6 20.53 -7.88 -18.63
CA TRP A 6 19.20 -8.16 -19.14
C TRP A 6 19.22 -8.12 -20.67
N VAL A 7 18.73 -9.17 -21.32
CA VAL A 7 18.61 -9.23 -22.78
C VAL A 7 17.32 -8.55 -23.21
N ILE A 8 17.43 -7.64 -24.18
CA ILE A 8 16.30 -7.04 -24.89
C ILE A 8 16.30 -7.47 -26.36
N ASP A 9 15.12 -7.55 -26.96
CA ASP A 9 14.96 -7.78 -28.40
C ASP A 9 15.14 -6.49 -29.23
N ALA A 10 14.98 -6.61 -30.55
CA ALA A 10 15.11 -5.49 -31.49
C ALA A 10 14.09 -4.38 -31.28
N GLN A 11 13.00 -4.65 -30.58
CA GLN A 11 11.96 -3.69 -30.23
C GLN A 11 12.16 -3.12 -28.82
N GLY A 12 13.18 -3.58 -28.09
CA GLY A 12 13.50 -3.18 -26.73
C GLY A 12 12.77 -3.97 -25.65
N TYR A 13 12.00 -5.01 -25.98
CA TYR A 13 11.29 -5.80 -24.96
C TYR A 13 12.26 -6.72 -24.22
N TYR A 14 12.10 -6.79 -22.90
CA TYR A 14 12.85 -7.71 -22.06
C TYR A 14 12.55 -9.17 -22.44
N ARG A 15 13.60 -9.99 -22.48
CA ARG A 15 13.48 -11.44 -22.68
C ARG A 15 13.86 -12.23 -21.43
N PHE A 16 15.12 -12.19 -21.03
CA PHE A 16 15.64 -12.96 -19.89
C PHE A 16 16.99 -12.38 -19.41
N PRO A 17 17.44 -12.73 -18.19
CA PRO A 17 18.75 -12.33 -17.71
C PRO A 17 19.83 -13.31 -18.21
N VAL A 18 21.03 -12.79 -18.48
CA VAL A 18 22.21 -13.58 -18.81
C VAL A 18 23.35 -13.28 -17.86
N LEU A 19 24.18 -14.29 -17.64
CA LEU A 19 25.39 -14.15 -16.84
C LEU A 19 26.51 -13.59 -17.71
N VAL A 20 27.19 -12.57 -17.21
CA VAL A 20 28.33 -11.93 -17.85
C VAL A 20 29.53 -12.01 -16.93
N GLU A 21 30.63 -12.53 -17.46
CA GLU A 21 31.92 -12.48 -16.83
C GLU A 21 32.66 -11.21 -17.23
N ILE A 22 33.11 -10.46 -16.24
CA ILE A 22 33.97 -9.29 -16.41
C ILE A 22 35.39 -9.70 -16.05
N ASP A 23 36.28 -9.66 -17.04
CA ASP A 23 37.69 -10.00 -16.85
C ASP A 23 38.46 -8.89 -16.09
N GLY A 24 39.73 -9.13 -15.77
CA GLY A 24 40.58 -8.16 -15.08
C GLY A 24 40.87 -6.88 -15.88
N SER A 25 40.51 -6.84 -17.17
CA SER A 25 40.62 -5.68 -18.05
C SER A 25 39.29 -4.95 -18.25
N GLY A 26 38.20 -5.43 -17.64
CA GLY A 26 36.86 -4.87 -17.77
C GLY A 26 36.10 -5.33 -19.02
N ARG A 27 36.59 -6.32 -19.76
CA ARG A 27 35.87 -6.87 -20.91
C ARG A 27 34.78 -7.82 -20.45
N GLU A 28 33.63 -7.72 -21.10
CA GLU A 28 32.45 -8.51 -20.82
C GLU A 28 32.37 -9.73 -21.75
N ALA A 29 32.23 -10.91 -21.16
CA ALA A 29 32.01 -12.17 -21.86
C ALA A 29 30.71 -12.82 -21.39
N ILE A 30 29.74 -12.92 -22.30
CA ILE A 30 28.45 -13.57 -22.04
C ILE A 30 28.67 -15.06 -21.86
N GLN A 31 28.13 -15.62 -20.78
CA GLN A 31 28.23 -17.03 -20.45
C GLN A 31 26.99 -17.79 -20.93
N TYR A 32 27.22 -18.96 -21.52
CA TYR A 32 26.17 -19.92 -21.92
C TYR A 32 25.12 -19.38 -22.90
N TYR A 33 25.37 -18.22 -23.51
CA TYR A 33 24.43 -17.58 -24.42
C TYR A 33 25.15 -16.77 -25.51
N THR A 34 24.53 -16.70 -26.67
CA THR A 34 24.98 -15.89 -27.80
C THR A 34 23.81 -15.01 -28.24
N LEU A 35 24.02 -13.69 -28.24
CA LEU A 35 23.03 -12.73 -28.69
C LEU A 35 22.64 -13.00 -30.14
N GLN A 36 21.34 -13.02 -30.41
CA GLN A 36 20.79 -13.11 -31.74
C GLN A 36 20.78 -11.73 -32.41
N THR A 37 20.58 -11.71 -33.73
CA THR A 37 20.48 -10.46 -34.50
C THR A 37 19.37 -9.58 -33.94
N GLY A 38 19.73 -8.34 -33.57
CA GLY A 38 18.80 -7.36 -33.02
C GLY A 38 18.65 -7.42 -31.50
N GLU A 39 19.23 -8.41 -30.82
CA GLU A 39 19.27 -8.41 -29.36
C GLU A 39 20.38 -7.51 -28.81
N SER A 40 20.19 -7.01 -27.60
CA SER A 40 21.15 -6.15 -26.91
C SER A 40 21.14 -6.37 -25.40
N LEU A 41 22.24 -5.99 -24.74
CA LEU A 41 22.37 -6.10 -23.29
C LEU A 41 22.14 -4.76 -22.60
N VAL A 42 21.31 -4.80 -21.56
CA VAL A 42 21.06 -3.69 -20.66
C VAL A 42 21.69 -4.02 -19.30
N GLY A 43 22.42 -3.07 -18.73
CA GLY A 43 23.03 -3.18 -17.39
C GLY A 43 22.17 -2.67 -16.24
N VAL A 44 21.02 -2.10 -16.57
CA VAL A 44 20.06 -1.56 -15.60
C VAL A 44 19.06 -2.64 -15.23
N ARG A 45 18.86 -2.83 -13.93
CA ARG A 45 17.92 -3.82 -13.40
C ARG A 45 16.50 -3.57 -13.89
N VAL A 46 15.87 -4.62 -14.41
CA VAL A 46 14.46 -4.58 -14.81
C VAL A 46 13.55 -4.29 -13.61
N SER A 47 12.54 -3.45 -13.81
CA SER A 47 11.50 -3.22 -12.80
C SER A 47 10.66 -4.49 -12.63
N SER A 48 10.40 -4.90 -11.40
CA SER A 48 9.53 -6.04 -11.08
C SER A 48 8.04 -5.71 -11.16
N GLU A 49 7.69 -4.43 -11.29
CA GLU A 49 6.30 -3.96 -11.34
C GLU A 49 5.72 -3.99 -12.76
N ALA A 50 6.58 -3.99 -13.78
CA ALA A 50 6.16 -4.00 -15.16
C ALA A 50 5.76 -5.42 -15.61
N VAL A 51 4.57 -5.55 -16.19
CA VAL A 51 4.03 -6.78 -16.76
C VAL A 51 4.84 -7.19 -17.98
N ARG A 52 5.15 -6.24 -18.87
CA ARG A 52 5.98 -6.46 -20.05
C ARG A 52 7.04 -5.36 -20.17
N PRO A 53 8.15 -5.47 -19.44
CA PRO A 53 9.18 -4.44 -19.41
C PRO A 53 9.77 -4.18 -20.79
N LYS A 54 9.89 -2.90 -21.16
CA LYS A 54 10.49 -2.43 -22.41
C LYS A 54 11.54 -1.37 -22.12
N TRP A 55 12.68 -1.45 -22.77
CA TRP A 55 13.76 -0.48 -22.67
C TRP A 55 13.59 0.63 -23.70
N ASP A 56 13.54 1.89 -23.27
CA ASP A 56 13.39 3.06 -24.14
C ASP A 56 14.73 3.74 -24.52
N GLY A 57 15.85 3.20 -24.02
CA GLY A 57 17.19 3.78 -24.17
C GLY A 57 17.71 4.44 -22.89
N ASN A 58 16.82 4.85 -21.98
CA ASN A 58 17.16 5.54 -20.73
C ASN A 58 16.65 4.79 -19.49
N GLY A 59 15.50 4.11 -19.59
CA GLY A 59 14.86 3.41 -18.50
C GLY A 59 13.95 2.27 -18.96
N TRP A 60 13.49 1.50 -17.98
CA TRP A 60 12.45 0.49 -18.18
C TRP A 60 11.07 1.15 -18.09
N ILE A 61 10.27 0.95 -19.13
CA ILE A 61 8.87 1.36 -19.20
C ILE A 61 7.96 0.15 -19.30
N GLU A 62 6.69 0.34 -19.01
CA GLU A 62 5.67 -0.67 -19.30
C GLU A 62 5.41 -0.73 -20.80
N GLY A 63 5.53 -1.92 -21.37
CA GLY A 63 5.31 -2.19 -22.79
C GLY A 63 4.03 -2.98 -23.05
N ALA A 64 3.33 -3.43 -22.01
CA ALA A 64 2.02 -4.06 -22.08
C ALA A 64 0.92 -3.03 -22.35
N THR A 65 -0.12 -3.48 -23.03
CA THR A 65 -1.39 -2.78 -23.19
C THR A 65 -2.19 -2.79 -21.88
N ALA A 66 -3.20 -1.92 -21.78
CA ALA A 66 -4.06 -1.88 -20.60
C ALA A 66 -4.78 -3.21 -20.37
N GLU A 67 -5.16 -3.88 -21.46
CA GLU A 67 -5.80 -5.19 -21.46
C GLU A 67 -4.86 -6.28 -20.93
N GLU A 68 -3.61 -6.33 -21.40
CA GLU A 68 -2.60 -7.29 -20.91
C GLU A 68 -2.27 -7.07 -19.43
N ILE A 69 -2.27 -5.81 -18.96
CA ILE A 69 -2.05 -5.49 -17.54
C ILE A 69 -3.21 -5.98 -16.68
N GLU A 70 -4.45 -5.75 -17.12
CA GLU A 70 -5.63 -6.20 -16.39
C GLU A 70 -5.75 -7.72 -16.38
N GLU A 71 -5.42 -8.40 -17.49
CA GLU A 71 -5.33 -9.86 -17.55
C GLU A 71 -4.26 -10.39 -16.58
N CYS A 72 -3.07 -9.77 -16.54
CA CYS A 72 -2.03 -10.12 -15.59
C CYS A 72 -2.50 -9.97 -14.14
N ARG A 73 -3.18 -8.86 -13.81
CA ARG A 73 -3.75 -8.63 -12.48
C ARG A 73 -4.82 -9.65 -12.11
N ALA A 74 -5.65 -10.08 -13.07
CA ALA A 74 -6.65 -11.12 -12.85
C ALA A 74 -6.01 -12.47 -12.48
N HIS A 75 -4.83 -12.78 -13.03
CA HIS A 75 -4.07 -14.00 -12.73
C HIS A 75 -3.15 -13.88 -11.51
N HIS A 76 -2.80 -12.66 -11.11
CA HIS A 76 -1.98 -12.34 -9.93
C HIS A 76 -2.77 -11.44 -8.98
N PRO A 77 -3.80 -11.98 -8.29
CA PRO A 77 -4.60 -11.18 -7.38
C PRO A 77 -3.71 -10.57 -6.31
N VAL A 78 -3.95 -9.27 -6.04
CA VAL A 78 -3.30 -8.58 -4.93
C VAL A 78 -3.56 -9.38 -3.66
N PRO A 79 -2.54 -9.65 -2.82
CA PRO A 79 -2.77 -10.33 -1.55
C PRO A 79 -3.85 -9.59 -0.77
N GLY A 80 -4.74 -10.35 -0.13
CA GLY A 80 -5.80 -9.77 0.70
C GLY A 80 -5.23 -8.90 1.84
N PRO A 81 -6.10 -8.13 2.53
CA PRO A 81 -5.67 -7.21 3.58
C PRO A 81 -4.85 -7.92 4.65
N THR A 82 -3.76 -7.28 5.05
CA THR A 82 -2.89 -7.80 6.10
C THR A 82 -3.59 -7.78 7.45
N LEU A 83 -3.03 -8.44 8.47
CA LEU A 83 -3.57 -8.35 9.82
C LEU A 83 -3.58 -6.90 10.33
N ALA A 84 -2.56 -6.10 9.97
CA ALA A 84 -2.49 -4.70 10.36
C ALA A 84 -3.62 -3.88 9.73
N ASP A 85 -3.88 -4.09 8.43
CA ASP A 85 -4.98 -3.42 7.73
C ASP A 85 -6.33 -3.77 8.37
N ARG A 86 -6.53 -5.06 8.68
CA ARG A 86 -7.77 -5.53 9.33
C ARG A 86 -7.95 -4.97 10.73
N VAL A 87 -6.86 -4.77 11.48
CA VAL A 87 -6.90 -4.17 12.81
C VAL A 87 -7.20 -2.68 12.70
N ALA A 88 -6.56 -1.96 11.78
CA ALA A 88 -6.83 -0.55 11.52
C ALA A 88 -8.29 -0.31 11.12
N ASP A 89 -8.84 -1.12 10.21
CA ASP A 89 -10.27 -1.06 9.82
C ASP A 89 -11.21 -1.24 11.03
N ILE A 90 -10.86 -2.15 11.95
CA ILE A 90 -11.64 -2.37 13.17
C ILE A 90 -11.50 -1.19 14.13
N GLU A 91 -10.30 -0.65 14.31
CA GLU A 91 -10.04 0.51 15.18
C GLU A 91 -10.77 1.76 14.69
N ASP A 92 -10.78 2.00 13.38
CA ASP A 92 -11.54 3.09 12.75
C ASP A 92 -13.04 2.89 12.93
N ALA A 93 -13.55 1.68 12.66
CA ALA A 93 -14.97 1.37 12.85
C ALA A 93 -15.43 1.54 14.31
N LEU A 94 -14.58 1.18 15.28
CA LEU A 94 -14.85 1.39 16.71
C LEU A 94 -14.79 2.86 17.10
N THR A 95 -13.87 3.63 16.50
CA THR A 95 -13.75 5.07 16.74
C THR A 95 -14.97 5.81 16.19
N GLU A 96 -15.42 5.50 14.99
CA GLU A 96 -16.66 6.05 14.43
C GLU A 96 -17.90 5.64 15.24
N MET A 97 -17.95 4.41 15.76
CA MET A 97 -19.05 3.99 16.64
C MET A 97 -19.05 4.76 17.98
N MET A 98 -17.88 5.02 18.57
CA MET A 98 -17.76 5.70 19.86
C MET A 98 -17.86 7.22 19.77
N PHE A 99 -17.44 7.83 18.66
CA PHE A 99 -17.27 9.28 18.54
C PHE A 99 -18.03 9.91 17.36
N GLY A 100 -18.54 9.12 16.41
CA GLY A 100 -19.25 9.57 15.19
C GLY A 100 -20.75 9.85 15.37
N SER A 101 -21.32 9.71 16.57
CA SER A 101 -22.70 10.13 16.84
C SER A 101 -22.79 11.64 17.12
N LYS A 102 -22.65 12.47 16.09
CA LYS A 102 -23.19 13.83 16.09
C LYS A 102 -24.01 14.03 14.82
N GLU A 103 -25.32 13.80 14.92
CA GLU A 103 -26.31 14.77 14.45
C GLU A 103 -27.74 14.43 14.90
N SER A 104 -28.50 15.50 15.15
CA SER A 104 -29.96 15.58 15.38
C SER A 104 -30.51 15.14 16.74
N GLY A 105 -30.28 15.98 17.75
CA GLY A 105 -31.14 16.08 18.94
C GLY A 105 -31.53 17.53 19.18
N SER A 106 -32.54 18.01 18.45
CA SER A 106 -33.22 19.27 18.75
C SER A 106 -33.70 19.22 20.21
N PHE A 107 -33.11 20.03 21.09
CA PHE A 107 -33.59 20.17 22.46
C PHE A 107 -35.01 20.77 22.42
N PRO A 108 -36.06 20.07 22.87
CA PRO A 108 -37.34 20.73 23.06
C PRO A 108 -37.19 21.75 24.19
N LYS A 109 -37.59 22.98 23.89
CA LYS A 109 -37.67 24.10 24.83
C LYS A 109 -38.58 23.67 26.00
N SER A 110 -38.02 23.51 27.19
CA SER A 110 -38.80 23.22 28.40
C SER A 110 -39.62 24.45 28.77
N GLU A 111 -40.91 24.42 28.43
CA GLU A 111 -41.91 25.26 29.08
C GLU A 111 -42.11 24.73 30.50
N GLY A 112 -41.63 25.48 31.49
CA GLY A 112 -41.94 25.21 32.88
C GLY A 112 -43.34 25.72 33.23
N PRO A 113 -44.15 24.97 33.99
CA PRO A 113 -45.17 25.55 34.82
C PRO A 113 -44.64 25.69 36.25
N GLY A 114 -44.88 26.86 36.84
CA GLY A 114 -44.59 27.12 38.24
C GLY A 114 -45.45 26.28 39.19
N GLY A 115 -45.05 26.26 40.46
CA GLY A 115 -45.90 25.75 41.53
C GLY A 115 -45.14 25.23 42.74
N SER A 116 -44.88 26.16 43.65
CA SER A 116 -45.04 26.01 45.11
C SER A 116 -43.95 25.30 45.94
N GLU A 117 -43.53 26.07 46.93
CA GLU A 117 -42.76 25.77 48.13
C GLU A 117 -43.28 24.55 48.90
N GLU A 118 -42.38 23.74 49.47
CA GLU A 118 -42.55 23.30 50.87
C GLU A 118 -41.19 22.97 51.52
N SER A 119 -41.04 23.51 52.73
CA SER A 119 -39.86 23.46 53.58
C SER A 119 -39.61 22.08 54.19
N GLY A 120 -38.34 21.66 54.27
CA GLY A 120 -37.92 20.45 54.99
C GLY A 120 -36.54 20.61 55.63
N ARG A 121 -36.51 21.38 56.72
CA ARG A 121 -35.37 21.69 57.59
C ARG A 121 -34.75 20.41 58.20
N PHE A 122 -33.54 20.05 57.81
CA PHE A 122 -32.74 19.04 58.54
C PHE A 122 -31.82 19.72 59.58
N PRO A 123 -31.93 19.39 60.88
CA PRO A 123 -30.97 19.86 61.87
C PRO A 123 -29.70 18.99 61.88
N LYS A 124 -28.53 19.63 61.96
CA LYS A 124 -27.31 19.06 62.60
C LYS A 124 -27.36 19.42 64.09
N PRO A 125 -26.89 18.53 64.98
CA PRO A 125 -25.61 18.75 65.68
C PRO A 125 -24.78 17.45 65.81
N GLU A 126 -23.46 17.44 65.63
CA GLU A 126 -22.37 17.78 66.58
C GLU A 126 -22.08 16.75 67.69
N GLY A 127 -20.81 16.31 67.75
CA GLY A 127 -20.10 15.78 68.94
C GLY A 127 -20.51 14.38 69.40
N GLY A 128 -19.63 13.50 69.88
CA GLY A 128 -18.26 13.62 70.34
C GLY A 128 -17.91 12.33 71.11
N ALA A 129 -16.61 12.04 71.16
CA ALA A 129 -15.87 10.98 71.84
C ALA A 129 -16.54 10.21 73.02
N ALA A 130 -16.31 8.88 73.03
CA ALA A 130 -15.45 8.20 74.02
C ALA A 130 -15.14 6.78 73.54
#